data_AF-A0A949YYU7-F1
#
_entry.id   AF-A0A949YYU7-F1
#
_cell.length_a   1.000
_cell.length_b   1.000
_cell.length_c   1.000
_cell.angle_alpha   90.00
_cell.angle_beta   90.00
_cell.angle_gamma   90.00
#
_symmetry.space_group_name_H-M   'P 1'
#
loop_
_entity.id
_entity.type
_entity.pdbx_description
1 polymer ?
#
loop_
_entity_poly.entity_id
_entity_poly.type
_entity_poly.pdbx_seq_one_letter_code
_entity_poly.pdbx_strand_id
1 'polypeptide(L)' 'AINSIGLRRAGIKREAISALRRAFVALFGERQNLKLAIERLEGSGPLSPEVAELLAFIRASRRGVAFGPHQVRESEQGE' A
#
# COMPACT_ATOMS: atom_id res chain seq x y z
N ALA A 1 8.24 -2.05 2.16
CA ALA A 1 8.09 -3.41 2.75
C ALA A 1 7.19 -3.33 3.99
N ILE A 2 6.45 -4.38 4.36
CA ILE A 2 5.56 -4.39 5.55
C ILE A 2 6.20 -5.10 6.76
N ASN A 3 5.82 -4.72 7.99
CA ASN A 3 6.29 -5.37 9.23
C ASN A 3 5.64 -6.75 9.44
N SER A 4 6.06 -7.73 8.64
CA SER A 4 5.46 -9.07 8.67
C SER A 4 5.67 -9.82 9.99
N ILE A 5 6.77 -9.57 10.71
CA ILE A 5 7.05 -10.18 12.02
C ILE A 5 6.04 -9.67 13.06
N GLY A 6 5.84 -8.36 13.12
CA GLY A 6 4.85 -7.75 14.02
C GLY A 6 3.44 -8.25 13.76
N LEU A 7 3.04 -8.33 12.48
CA LEU A 7 1.72 -8.85 12.09
C LEU A 7 1.52 -10.31 12.51
N ARG A 8 2.55 -11.17 12.34
CA ARG A 8 2.48 -12.57 12.80
C ARG A 8 2.36 -12.67 14.32
N ARG A 9 3.11 -11.85 15.06
CA ARG A 9 3.02 -11.80 16.54
C ARG A 9 1.65 -11.32 17.02
N ALA A 10 1.00 -10.44 16.27
CA ALA A 10 -0.36 -9.98 16.52
C ALA A 10 -1.44 -11.02 16.14
N GLY A 11 -1.07 -12.20 15.65
CA GLY A 11 -2.02 -13.26 15.27
C GLY A 11 -2.72 -13.04 13.93
N ILE A 12 -2.24 -12.11 13.10
CA ILE A 12 -2.83 -11.89 11.77
C ILE A 12 -2.52 -13.07 10.86
N LYS A 13 -3.56 -13.59 10.20
CA LYS A 13 -3.46 -14.75 9.30
C LYS A 13 -2.56 -14.45 8.09
N ARG A 14 -1.92 -15.49 7.56
CA ARG A 14 -0.98 -15.37 6.43
C ARG A 14 -1.65 -14.77 5.18
N GLU A 15 -2.91 -15.11 4.95
CA GLU A 15 -3.72 -14.66 3.82
C GLU A 15 -3.96 -13.15 3.91
N ALA A 16 -4.31 -12.66 5.10
CA ALA A 16 -4.49 -11.25 5.40
C ALA A 16 -3.17 -10.46 5.27
N ILE A 17 -2.06 -10.99 5.81
CA ILE A 17 -0.72 -10.39 5.62
C ILE A 17 -0.38 -10.29 4.13
N SER A 18 -0.73 -11.31 3.34
CA SER A 18 -0.46 -11.33 1.90
C SER A 18 -1.32 -10.32 1.15
N ALA A 19 -2.59 -10.19 1.50
CA ALA A 19 -3.49 -9.16 0.96
C ALA A 19 -2.97 -7.75 1.29
N LEU A 20 -2.61 -7.51 2.55
CA LEU A 20 -2.05 -6.23 3.01
C LEU A 20 -0.73 -5.90 2.29
N ARG A 21 0.13 -6.89 2.05
CA ARG A 21 1.38 -6.68 1.28
C ARG A 21 1.08 -6.25 -0.15
N ARG A 22 0.12 -6.90 -0.83
CA ARG A 22 -0.28 -6.54 -2.19
C ARG A 22 -0.86 -5.13 -2.24
N ALA A 23 -1.75 -4.78 -1.33
CA ALA A 23 -2.31 -3.44 -1.22
C ALA A 23 -1.21 -2.39 -0.97
N PHE A 24 -0.29 -2.64 -0.05
CA PHE A 24 0.83 -1.73 0.22
C PHE A 24 1.71 -1.49 -1.02
N VAL A 25 2.04 -2.54 -1.78
CA VAL A 25 2.81 -2.39 -3.02
C VAL A 25 2.00 -1.66 -4.09
N ALA A 26 0.70 -1.94 -4.22
CA ALA A 26 -0.16 -1.24 -5.17
C ALA A 26 -0.27 0.26 -4.88
N LEU A 27 -0.23 0.67 -3.61
CA LEU A 27 -0.35 2.07 -3.20
C LEU A 27 0.99 2.83 -3.22
N PHE A 28 2.09 2.17 -2.84
CA PHE A 28 3.38 2.82 -2.57
C PHE A 28 4.57 2.26 -3.36
N GLY A 29 4.36 1.24 -4.19
CA GLY A 29 5.42 0.60 -4.98
C GLY A 29 5.98 1.50 -6.09
N GLU A 30 5.19 2.47 -6.53
CA GLU A 30 5.60 3.50 -7.48
C GLU A 30 4.97 4.85 -7.11
N ARG A 31 5.57 5.93 -7.59
CA ARG A 31 5.04 7.28 -7.39
C ARG A 31 3.86 7.50 -8.32
N GLN A 32 2.66 7.56 -7.75
CA GLN A 32 1.40 7.75 -8.47
C GLN A 32 0.42 8.58 -7.64
N ASN A 33 -0.71 8.94 -8.24
CA ASN A 33 -1.80 9.58 -7.50
C ASN A 33 -2.45 8.58 -6.54
N LEU A 34 -2.20 8.78 -5.24
CA LEU A 34 -2.66 7.88 -4.19
C LEU A 34 -4.19 7.75 -4.16
N LYS A 35 -4.94 8.83 -4.47
CA LYS A 35 -6.41 8.79 -4.52
C LYS A 35 -6.89 7.80 -5.59
N LEU A 36 -6.32 7.87 -6.79
CA LEU A 36 -6.67 6.97 -7.88
C LEU A 36 -6.25 5.52 -7.59
N ALA A 37 -5.09 5.33 -6.95
CA ALA A 37 -4.63 4.00 -6.54
C ALA A 37 -5.59 3.35 -5.53
N ILE A 38 -6.11 4.13 -4.58
CA ILE A 38 -7.13 3.67 -3.62
C ILE A 38 -8.42 3.27 -4.35
N GLU A 39 -8.93 4.11 -5.24
CA GLU A 39 -10.16 3.82 -6.01
C GLU A 39 -10.03 2.54 -6.84
N ARG A 40 -8.86 2.31 -7.46
CA ARG A 40 -8.58 1.05 -8.18
C ARG A 40 -8.57 -0.16 -7.24
N LEU A 41 -8.00 -0.02 -6.05
CA LEU A 41 -7.94 -1.10 -5.08
C LEU A 41 -9.35 -1.49 -4.62
N GLU A 42 -10.19 -0.51 -4.30
CA GLU A 42 -11.59 -0.71 -3.91
C GLU A 42 -12.43 -1.32 -5.05
N GLY A 43 -12.16 -0.94 -6.29
CA GLY A 43 -12.83 -1.50 -7.47
C GLY A 43 -12.38 -2.93 -7.85
N SER A 44 -11.28 -3.43 -7.28
CA SER A 44 -10.71 -4.74 -7.64
C SER A 44 -11.39 -5.95 -6.99
N GLY A 45 -12.34 -5.70 -6.07
CA GLY A 45 -13.12 -6.73 -5.40
C GLY A 45 -13.14 -6.58 -3.87
N PRO A 46 -13.66 -7.59 -3.14
CA PRO A 46 -13.75 -7.54 -1.68
C PRO A 46 -12.37 -7.36 -1.02
N LEU A 47 -12.28 -6.40 -0.11
CA LEU A 47 -11.08 -6.13 0.65
C LEU A 47 -11.06 -6.95 1.95
N SER A 48 -9.86 -7.36 2.40
CA SER A 48 -9.72 -7.89 3.76
C SER A 48 -9.90 -6.77 4.79
N PRO A 49 -10.30 -7.08 6.03
CA PRO A 49 -10.44 -6.08 7.09
C PRO A 49 -9.18 -5.23 7.29
N GLU A 50 -8.00 -5.84 7.20
CA GLU A 50 -6.71 -5.17 7.37
C GLU A 50 -6.40 -4.20 6.23
N VAL A 51 -6.82 -4.54 5.01
CA VAL A 51 -6.68 -3.65 3.85
C VAL A 51 -7.66 -2.48 3.97
N ALA A 52 -8.90 -2.73 4.39
CA ALA A 52 -9.89 -1.68 4.63
C ALA A 52 -9.41 -0.70 5.71
N GLU A 53 -8.82 -1.20 6.80
CA GLU A 53 -8.23 -0.38 7.86
C GLU A 53 -7.08 0.50 7.35
N LEU A 54 -6.20 -0.06 6.51
CA LEU A 54 -5.13 0.72 5.86
C LEU A 54 -5.70 1.87 5.02
N LEU A 55 -6.74 1.61 4.22
CA LEU A 55 -7.37 2.64 3.40
C LEU A 55 -8.05 3.71 4.25
N ALA A 56 -8.76 3.32 5.30
CA ALA A 56 -9.39 4.24 6.24
C ALA A 56 -8.36 5.17 6.90
N PHE A 57 -7.23 4.62 7.36
CA PHE A 57 -6.13 5.40 7.90
C PHE A 57 -5.60 6.45 6.90
N ILE A 58 -5.37 6.04 5.64
CA ILE A 58 -4.86 6.95 4.61
C ILE A 58 -5.86 8.08 4.35
N ARG A 59 -7.15 7.76 4.24
CA ARG A 59 -8.23 8.74 4.01
C ARG A 59 -8.40 9.71 5.17
N ALA A 60 -8.20 9.25 6.41
CA ALA A 60 -8.32 10.08 7.60
C ALA A 60 -7.13 11.04 7.79
N SER A 61 -6.02 10.85 7.06
CA SER A 61 -4.84 11.71 7.22
C SER A 61 -5.05 13.13 6.70
N ARG A 62 -4.92 14.11 7.60
CA ARG A 62 -4.98 15.55 7.27
C ARG A 62 -3.70 16.09 6.62
N ARG A 63 -2.55 15.49 6.94
CA ARG A 63 -1.22 15.93 6.45
C ARG A 63 -0.74 15.12 5.24
N GLY A 64 -1.51 14.12 4.82
CA GLY A 64 -1.05 13.08 3.91
C GLY A 64 -0.24 11.99 4.64
N VAL A 65 0.21 11.00 3.88
CA VAL A 65 0.99 9.86 4.39
C VAL A 65 2.43 9.92 3.89
N ALA A 66 3.35 9.37 4.67
CA ALA A 66 4.76 9.37 4.31
C ALA A 66 5.02 8.51 3.06
N PHE A 67 5.80 9.06 2.14
CA PHE A 67 6.38 8.32 1.03
C PHE A 67 7.86 8.08 1.31
N GLY A 68 8.38 6.97 0.79
CA GLY A 68 9.82 6.71 0.80
C GLY A 68 10.58 7.76 -0.04
N PRO A 69 11.93 7.78 0.08
CA PRO A 69 12.77 8.65 -0.72
C PRO A 69 12.46 8.44 -2.21
N HIS A 70 12.59 9.53 -2.99
CA HIS A 70 12.40 9.47 -4.43
C HIS A 70 13.46 8.55 -5.03
N GLN A 71 13.06 7.34 -5.41
CA GLN A 71 13.89 6.52 -6.27
C GLN A 71 13.85 7.17 -7.65
N VAL A 72 14.88 7.97 -7.95
CA VAL A 72 15.17 8.37 -9.33
C VAL A 72 15.43 7.08 -10.07
N ARG A 73 14.49 6.66 -10.91
CA ARG A 73 14.85 5.73 -11.99
C ARG A 73 15.76 6.55 -12.89
N GLU A 74 17.04 6.20 -12.96
CA GLU A 74 17.86 6.60 -14.10
C GLU A 74 17.08 6.14 -15.32
N SER A 75 16.47 7.10 -16.01
CA SER A 75 16.00 6.90 -17.37
C SER A 75 17.24 6.49 -18.14
N GLU A 76 17.30 5.22 -18.54
CA GLU A 76 18.20 4.77 -19.59
C GLU A 76 18.04 5.78 -20.73
N GLN A 77 19.14 6.51 -20.98
CA GLN A 77 19.21 7.52 -22.00
C GLN A 77 18.89 6.87 -23.34
N GLY A 78 18.14 7.59 -24.16
CA GLY A 78 17.79 7.17 -25.50
C GLY A 78 18.99 7.09 -26.45
N GLU A 79 18.66 6.53 -27.61
CA GLU A 79 19.47 6.19 -28.80
C GLU A 79 20.25 4.87 -28.77
#